data_AF-A0A521QJC6-F1
#
_entry.id   AF-A0A521QJC6-F1
#
_cell.length_a   1.000
_cell.length_b   1.000
_cell.length_c   1.000
_cell.angle_alpha   90.00
_cell.angle_beta   90.00
_cell.angle_gamma   90.00
#
_symmetry.space_group_name_H-M   'P 1'
#
loop_
_entity.id
_entity.type
_entity.pdbx_description
1 polymer ?
#
loop_
_entity_poly.entity_id
_entity_poly.type
_entity_poly.pdbx_seq_one_letter_code
_entity_poly.pdbx_strand_id
1 'polypeptide(L)'
;MTPAQCRSARALLNWSQEDLEKASRIAKKTIADFEREVRSPHATTSDALQEALRSAGVIFIPENGGGAGVRLRLAMPRFARRYDDRENGLVQFWFDYKDTRHSGRITDAVLGNNALDRIGPAAVFDRDRARILLLAAEKVDRGDFTPDGCVLIGNISELPRIPWKD
;
A
#
# COMPACT_ATOMS: atom_id res chain seq x y z
N MET A 1 -2.47 -0.20 13.57
CA MET A 1 -2.35 -1.67 13.73
C MET A 1 -2.06 -2.03 15.18
N THR A 2 -2.62 -3.10 15.74
CA THR A 2 -2.27 -3.60 17.09
C THR A 2 -1.08 -4.58 17.06
N PRO A 3 -0.36 -4.79 18.19
CA PRO A 3 0.69 -5.82 18.29
C PRO A 3 0.22 -7.22 17.92
N ALA A 4 -0.99 -7.60 18.35
CA ALA A 4 -1.59 -8.88 18.00
C ALA A 4 -1.85 -9.03 16.49
N GLN A 5 -2.35 -7.97 15.84
CA GLN A 5 -2.51 -7.95 14.38
C GLN A 5 -1.17 -8.05 13.65
N CYS A 6 -0.10 -7.41 14.16
CA CYS A 6 1.24 -7.51 13.58
C CYS A 6 1.77 -8.95 13.60
N ARG A 7 1.72 -9.60 14.78
CA ARG A 7 2.15 -11.01 14.92
C ARG A 7 1.34 -11.93 14.03
N SER A 8 0.01 -11.74 13.99
CA SER A 8 -0.90 -12.55 13.18
C SER A 8 -0.65 -12.37 11.68
N ALA A 9 -0.42 -11.12 11.24
CA ALA A 9 -0.13 -10.80 9.85
C ALA A 9 1.16 -11.48 9.38
N ARG A 10 2.22 -11.40 10.19
CA ARG A 10 3.46 -12.14 9.90
C ARG A 10 3.24 -13.65 9.84
N ALA A 11 2.46 -14.20 10.76
CA ALA A 11 2.16 -15.64 10.76
C ALA A 11 1.43 -16.06 9.47
N LEU A 12 0.45 -15.27 8.99
CA LEU A 12 -0.24 -15.52 7.72
C LEU A 12 0.71 -15.49 6.50
N LEU A 13 1.74 -14.65 6.55
CA LEU A 13 2.75 -14.53 5.50
C LEU A 13 3.90 -15.54 5.64
N ASN A 14 3.92 -16.34 6.72
CA ASN A 14 5.07 -17.14 7.13
C ASN A 14 6.37 -16.31 7.24
N TRP A 15 6.26 -15.09 7.77
CA TRP A 15 7.37 -14.14 7.92
C TRP A 15 7.99 -14.16 9.31
N SER A 16 9.31 -14.20 9.36
CA SER A 16 10.09 -13.86 10.55
C SER A 16 10.06 -12.35 10.83
N GLN A 17 10.57 -11.94 11.99
CA GLN A 17 10.79 -10.50 12.27
C GLN A 17 11.83 -9.89 11.32
N GLU A 18 12.79 -10.68 10.82
CA GLU A 18 13.79 -10.23 9.84
C GLU A 18 13.18 -10.01 8.46
N ASP A 19 12.18 -10.82 8.07
CA ASP A 19 11.45 -10.61 6.81
C ASP A 19 10.64 -9.31 6.88
N LEU A 20 9.97 -9.06 8.02
CA LEU A 20 9.27 -7.80 8.23
C LEU A 20 10.24 -6.61 8.31
N GLU A 21 11.43 -6.77 8.92
CA GLU A 21 12.48 -5.74 8.91
C GLU A 21 12.90 -5.39 7.48
N LYS A 22 13.20 -6.39 6.64
CA LYS A 22 13.57 -6.17 5.23
C LYS A 22 12.46 -5.44 4.46
N ALA A 23 11.21 -5.83 4.68
CA ALA A 23 10.07 -5.25 3.99
C ALA A 23 9.70 -3.84 4.48
N SER A 24 9.83 -3.57 5.78
CA SER A 24 9.41 -2.31 6.43
C SER A 24 10.55 -1.33 6.70
N ARG A 25 11.81 -1.76 6.54
CA ARG A 25 13.02 -1.02 6.93
C ARG A 25 13.03 -0.59 8.40
N ILE A 26 12.22 -1.23 9.25
CA ILE A 26 12.19 -1.02 10.69
C ILE A 26 13.06 -2.08 11.35
N ALA A 27 14.01 -1.65 12.18
CA ALA A 27 14.94 -2.54 12.86
C ALA A 27 14.20 -3.69 13.59
N LYS A 28 14.70 -4.92 13.48
CA LYS A 28 14.14 -6.13 14.11
C LYS A 28 13.85 -5.95 15.60
N LYS A 29 14.75 -5.26 16.32
CA LYS A 29 14.56 -4.97 17.74
C LYS A 29 13.31 -4.12 17.99
N THR A 30 13.07 -3.10 17.18
CA THR A 30 11.89 -2.23 17.29
C THR A 30 10.61 -3.03 17.00
N ILE A 31 10.64 -3.94 16.03
CA ILE A 31 9.53 -4.86 15.74
C ILE A 31 9.26 -5.74 16.96
N ALA A 32 10.29 -6.37 17.52
CA ALA A 32 10.15 -7.24 18.69
C ALA A 32 9.62 -6.49 19.92
N ASP A 33 10.10 -5.27 20.17
CA ASP A 33 9.64 -4.43 21.29
C ASP A 33 8.17 -4.01 21.11
N PHE A 34 7.73 -3.69 19.88
CA PHE A 34 6.33 -3.42 19.55
C PHE A 34 5.45 -4.67 19.75
N GLU A 35 5.87 -5.81 19.20
CA GLU A 35 5.12 -7.06 19.28
C GLU A 35 5.00 -7.60 20.70
N ARG A 36 5.90 -7.23 21.61
CA ARG A 36 5.85 -7.58 23.03
C ARG A 36 5.15 -6.54 23.90
N GLU A 37 4.58 -5.49 23.29
CA GLU A 37 3.91 -4.40 24.02
C GLU A 37 4.86 -3.66 25.00
N VAL A 38 6.17 -3.69 24.75
CA VAL A 38 7.17 -3.02 25.61
C VAL A 38 7.09 -1.51 25.43
N ARG A 39 6.81 -1.05 24.20
CA ARG A 39 6.65 0.37 23.84
C ARG A 39 5.60 0.52 22.76
N SER A 40 4.85 1.63 22.83
CA SER A 40 4.04 2.05 21.69
C SER A 40 4.96 2.64 20.61
N PRO A 41 4.94 2.12 19.37
CA PRO A 41 5.74 2.67 18.29
C PRO A 41 5.29 4.09 17.97
N HIS A 42 6.21 4.93 17.50
CA HIS A 42 5.84 6.19 16.86
C HIS A 42 4.90 5.91 15.67
N ALA A 43 3.98 6.84 15.38
CA ALA A 43 3.00 6.68 14.31
C ALA A 43 3.66 6.27 12.98
N THR A 44 4.77 6.92 12.62
CA THR A 44 5.57 6.63 11.43
C THR A 44 6.08 5.18 11.35
N THR A 45 6.50 4.62 12.48
CA THR A 45 6.93 3.21 12.57
C THR A 45 5.75 2.27 12.39
N SER A 46 4.62 2.54 13.05
CA SER A 46 3.40 1.74 12.89
C SER A 46 2.92 1.73 11.44
N ASP A 47 2.95 2.88 10.77
CA ASP A 47 2.51 3.03 9.38
C ASP A 47 3.42 2.24 8.43
N ALA A 48 4.74 2.31 8.60
CA ALA A 48 5.69 1.55 7.79
C ALA A 48 5.52 0.02 7.95
N LEU A 49 5.32 -0.46 9.18
CA LEU A 49 5.06 -1.88 9.45
C LEU A 49 3.72 -2.32 8.84
N GLN A 50 2.67 -1.54 9.06
CA GLN A 50 1.34 -1.84 8.54
C GLN A 50 1.33 -1.85 7.01
N GLU A 51 2.04 -0.93 6.36
CA GLU A 51 2.15 -0.92 4.91
C GLU A 51 2.94 -2.11 4.37
N ALA A 52 4.07 -2.46 4.98
CA ALA A 52 4.86 -3.61 4.52
C ALA A 52 4.01 -4.89 4.49
N LEU A 53 3.20 -5.09 5.54
CA LEU A 53 2.26 -6.21 5.63
C LEU A 53 1.13 -6.10 4.60
N ARG A 54 0.53 -4.91 4.40
CA ARG A 54 -0.49 -4.68 3.37
C ARG A 54 0.03 -4.97 1.96
N SER A 55 1.26 -4.52 1.70
CA SER A 55 1.97 -4.71 0.43
C SER A 55 2.24 -6.17 0.12
N ALA A 56 2.41 -6.99 1.16
CA ALA A 56 2.54 -8.43 1.06
C ALA A 56 1.19 -9.18 0.94
N GLY A 57 0.07 -8.47 0.93
CA GLY A 57 -1.26 -9.05 0.75
C GLY A 57 -2.08 -9.22 2.02
N VAL A 58 -1.69 -8.60 3.14
CA VAL A 58 -2.49 -8.60 4.37
C VAL A 58 -3.58 -7.52 4.30
N ILE A 59 -4.77 -7.85 4.75
CA ILE A 59 -5.86 -6.92 5.03
C ILE A 59 -6.03 -6.82 6.54
N PHE A 60 -6.00 -5.60 7.06
CA PHE A 60 -6.33 -5.30 8.46
C PHE A 60 -7.83 -5.10 8.60
N ILE A 61 -8.42 -5.79 9.56
CA ILE A 61 -9.84 -5.71 9.89
C ILE A 61 -9.94 -4.93 11.20
N PRO A 62 -10.54 -3.73 11.21
CA PRO A 62 -10.81 -3.01 12.46
C PRO A 62 -11.85 -3.77 13.28
N GLU A 63 -11.95 -3.46 14.56
CA GLU A 63 -12.99 -4.03 15.41
C GLU A 63 -14.38 -3.66 14.86
N ASN A 64 -15.18 -4.69 14.60
CA ASN A 64 -16.48 -4.59 13.93
C ASN A 64 -17.54 -5.48 14.59
N GLY A 65 -17.44 -5.67 15.91
CA GLY A 65 -18.26 -6.61 16.69
C GLY A 65 -17.67 -8.02 16.79
N GLY A 66 -16.79 -8.42 15.87
CA GLY A 66 -16.03 -9.67 15.92
C GLY A 66 -14.60 -9.54 16.48
N GLY A 67 -14.23 -8.36 16.98
CA GLY A 67 -12.86 -8.02 17.35
C GLY A 67 -11.99 -7.59 16.16
N ALA A 68 -10.82 -7.01 16.46
CA ALA A 68 -9.84 -6.65 15.44
C ALA A 68 -9.10 -7.89 14.92
N GLY A 69 -8.83 -7.94 13.61
CA GLY A 69 -8.21 -9.12 12.97
C GLY A 69 -7.38 -8.79 11.75
N VAL A 70 -6.86 -9.84 11.11
CA VAL A 70 -6.16 -9.77 9.82
C VAL A 70 -6.53 -10.96 8.95
N ARG A 71 -6.48 -10.80 7.62
CA ARG A 71 -6.65 -11.88 6.64
C ARG A 71 -5.78 -11.66 5.42
N LEU A 72 -5.59 -12.69 4.60
CA LEU A 72 -4.97 -12.53 3.28
C LEU A 72 -5.96 -12.02 2.24
N ARG A 73 -5.43 -11.29 1.25
CA ARG A 73 -6.15 -10.97 0.00
C ARG A 73 -6.41 -12.24 -0.79
N LEU A 74 -7.52 -12.25 -1.52
CA LEU A 74 -7.86 -13.35 -2.43
C LEU A 74 -6.97 -13.33 -3.69
N ALA A 75 -6.52 -12.16 -4.12
CA ALA A 75 -5.61 -12.00 -5.25
C ALA A 75 -4.70 -10.78 -5.02
N MET A 76 -3.50 -10.83 -5.59
CA MET A 76 -2.63 -9.65 -5.70
C MET A 76 -2.81 -9.03 -7.08
N PRO A 77 -2.98 -7.70 -7.18
CA PRO A 77 -3.01 -7.04 -8.48
C PRO A 77 -1.65 -7.14 -9.14
N ARG A 78 -1.63 -7.44 -10.44
CA ARG A 78 -0.40 -7.54 -11.24
C ARG A 78 -0.32 -6.38 -12.21
N PHE A 79 0.78 -5.66 -12.19
CA PHE A 79 1.03 -4.59 -13.15
C PHE A 79 1.03 -5.13 -14.58
N ALA A 80 0.35 -4.44 -15.50
CA ALA A 80 0.41 -4.73 -16.93
C ALA A 80 1.23 -3.68 -17.70
N ARG A 81 0.83 -2.40 -17.61
CA ARG A 81 1.52 -1.28 -18.27
C ARG A 81 1.09 0.07 -17.68
N ARG A 82 1.83 1.12 -18.00
CA ARG A 82 1.45 2.52 -17.74
C ARG A 82 1.77 3.43 -18.92
N TYR A 83 1.09 4.55 -18.98
CA TYR A 83 1.28 5.64 -19.91
C TYR A 83 1.35 6.96 -19.11
N ASP A 84 2.37 7.77 -19.41
CA ASP A 84 2.59 9.09 -18.81
C ASP A 84 1.83 10.13 -19.62
N ASP A 85 0.65 10.52 -19.14
CA ASP A 85 -0.22 11.51 -19.79
C ASP A 85 0.11 12.90 -19.24
N ARG A 86 1.18 13.46 -19.79
CA ARG A 86 1.69 14.78 -19.40
C ARG A 86 0.75 15.92 -19.74
N GLU A 87 -0.09 15.75 -20.77
CA GLU A 87 -1.05 16.76 -21.17
C GLU A 87 -2.14 16.93 -20.10
N ASN A 88 -2.57 15.83 -19.49
CA ASN A 88 -3.59 15.83 -18.45
C ASN A 88 -3.03 15.75 -17.01
N GLY A 89 -1.70 15.75 -16.84
CA GLY A 89 -1.04 15.71 -15.52
C GLY A 89 -1.37 14.45 -14.73
N LEU A 90 -1.37 13.30 -15.39
CA LEU A 90 -1.67 12.01 -14.77
C LEU A 90 -0.88 10.86 -15.38
N VAL A 91 -0.80 9.75 -14.64
CA VAL A 91 -0.35 8.46 -15.16
C VAL A 91 -1.55 7.54 -15.31
N GLN A 92 -1.80 7.06 -16.52
CA GLN A 92 -2.77 6.00 -16.78
C GLN A 92 -2.07 4.64 -16.67
N PHE A 93 -2.71 3.64 -16.07
CA PHE A 93 -2.14 2.32 -15.89
C PHE A 93 -3.17 1.21 -16.05
N TRP A 94 -2.67 0.00 -16.29
CA TRP A 94 -3.47 -1.21 -16.38
C TRP A 94 -2.90 -2.28 -15.49
N PHE A 95 -3.78 -3.11 -14.95
CA PHE A 95 -3.42 -4.19 -14.05
C PHE A 95 -4.41 -5.35 -14.17
N ASP A 96 -3.92 -6.56 -13.91
CA ASP A 96 -4.77 -7.74 -13.76
C ASP A 96 -5.15 -7.91 -12.30
N TYR A 97 -6.43 -8.13 -12.05
CA TYR A 97 -6.94 -8.44 -10.73
C TYR A 97 -8.19 -9.32 -10.86
N LYS A 98 -8.21 -10.44 -10.13
CA LYS A 98 -9.27 -11.47 -10.18
C LYS A 98 -9.58 -11.88 -11.63
N ASP A 99 -8.52 -12.26 -12.35
CA ASP A 99 -8.56 -12.73 -13.74
C ASP A 99 -9.17 -11.75 -14.76
N THR A 100 -9.30 -10.48 -14.39
CA THR A 100 -9.83 -9.40 -15.24
C THR A 100 -8.81 -8.28 -15.35
N ARG A 101 -8.69 -7.68 -16.55
CA ARG A 101 -7.87 -6.48 -16.74
C ARG A 101 -8.68 -5.22 -16.43
N HIS A 102 -8.11 -4.41 -15.55
CA HIS A 102 -8.66 -3.11 -15.15
C HIS A 102 -7.75 -1.97 -15.62
N SER A 103 -8.31 -0.78 -15.76
CA SER A 103 -7.58 0.47 -15.97
C SER A 103 -7.66 1.34 -14.72
N GLY A 104 -6.62 2.13 -14.49
CA GLY A 104 -6.55 3.12 -13.43
C GLY A 104 -5.91 4.42 -13.91
N ARG A 105 -6.21 5.52 -13.22
CA ARG A 105 -5.55 6.82 -13.36
C ARG A 105 -5.07 7.28 -12.00
N ILE A 106 -3.87 7.84 -11.95
CA ILE A 106 -3.34 8.50 -10.76
C ILE A 106 -2.78 9.87 -11.15
N THR A 107 -3.19 10.92 -10.44
CA THR A 107 -2.81 12.29 -10.78
C THR A 107 -1.41 12.63 -10.30
N ASP A 108 -0.77 13.60 -10.95
CA ASP A 108 0.54 14.14 -10.54
C ASP A 108 0.50 14.73 -9.13
N ALA A 109 -0.66 15.24 -8.70
CA ALA A 109 -0.85 15.72 -7.34
C ALA A 109 -0.66 14.60 -6.30
N VAL A 110 -1.09 13.37 -6.60
CA VAL A 110 -0.89 12.20 -5.73
C VAL A 110 0.54 11.68 -5.85
N LEU A 111 1.08 11.59 -7.07
CA LEU A 111 2.46 11.15 -7.30
C LEU A 111 3.48 12.14 -6.73
N GLY A 112 3.07 13.38 -6.50
CA GLY A 112 3.88 14.40 -5.87
C GLY A 112 4.73 15.14 -6.88
N ASN A 113 4.28 16.34 -7.23
CA ASN A 113 5.13 17.41 -7.71
C ASN A 113 5.46 18.33 -6.53
N ASN A 114 6.46 17.97 -5.72
CA ASN A 114 7.10 18.91 -4.81
C ASN A 114 8.61 18.89 -5.11
N ALA A 115 9.26 20.04 -5.02
CA ALA A 115 10.65 20.33 -5.42
C ALA A 115 11.78 19.43 -4.85
N LEU A 116 11.42 18.38 -4.10
CA LEU A 116 12.32 17.40 -3.47
C LEU A 116 12.44 16.09 -4.26
N ASP A 117 11.41 15.67 -5.00
CA ASP A 117 11.49 14.46 -5.83
C ASP A 117 12.18 14.83 -7.15
N ARG A 118 13.49 14.56 -7.28
CA ARG A 118 14.28 14.76 -8.52
C ARG A 118 13.85 13.85 -9.69
N ILE A 119 12.72 13.16 -9.57
CA ILE A 119 12.25 12.11 -10.47
C ILE A 119 10.82 12.44 -10.92
N GLY A 120 10.52 12.24 -12.22
CA GLY A 120 9.19 12.57 -12.78
C GLY A 120 8.06 11.64 -12.30
N PRO A 121 6.78 11.98 -12.55
CA PRO A 121 5.61 11.23 -12.08
C PRO A 121 5.66 9.74 -12.42
N ALA A 122 6.11 9.43 -13.64
CA ALA A 122 6.42 8.09 -14.13
C ALA A 122 7.31 7.26 -13.18
N ALA A 123 8.40 7.85 -12.69
CA ALA A 123 9.35 7.18 -11.82
C ALA A 123 8.81 7.05 -10.39
N VAL A 124 8.03 8.03 -9.91
CA VAL A 124 7.31 7.91 -8.64
C VAL A 124 6.28 6.79 -8.70
N PHE A 125 5.54 6.68 -9.82
CA PHE A 125 4.64 5.57 -10.04
C PHE A 125 5.39 4.23 -9.92
N ASP A 126 6.54 4.09 -10.57
CA ASP A 126 7.29 2.83 -10.55
C ASP A 126 7.80 2.50 -9.14
N ARG A 127 8.26 3.51 -8.39
CA ARG A 127 8.66 3.39 -6.99
C ARG A 127 7.51 2.90 -6.11
N ASP A 128 6.33 3.50 -6.25
CA ASP A 128 5.16 3.25 -5.41
C ASP A 128 4.16 2.24 -6.01
N ARG A 129 4.55 1.56 -7.10
CA ARG A 129 3.66 0.74 -7.94
C ARG A 129 2.84 -0.28 -7.16
N ALA A 130 3.44 -1.01 -6.24
CA ALA A 130 2.73 -2.02 -5.45
C ALA A 130 1.56 -1.40 -4.67
N ARG A 131 1.80 -0.22 -4.07
CA ARG A 131 0.83 0.51 -3.26
C ARG A 131 -0.30 1.06 -4.12
N ILE A 132 0.06 1.64 -5.26
CA ILE A 132 -0.88 2.15 -6.27
C ILE A 132 -1.81 1.02 -6.75
N LEU A 133 -1.25 -0.14 -7.09
CA LEU A 133 -2.04 -1.28 -7.55
C LEU A 133 -2.95 -1.84 -6.47
N LEU A 134 -2.50 -1.88 -5.21
CA LEU A 134 -3.32 -2.36 -4.10
C LEU A 134 -4.50 -1.43 -3.83
N LEU A 135 -4.27 -0.12 -3.86
CA LEU A 135 -5.35 0.86 -3.75
C LEU A 135 -6.34 0.73 -4.93
N ALA A 136 -5.82 0.56 -6.15
CA ALA A 136 -6.64 0.33 -7.34
C ALA A 136 -7.51 -0.93 -7.20
N ALA A 137 -6.94 -2.04 -6.71
CA ALA A 137 -7.68 -3.27 -6.44
C ALA A 137 -8.74 -3.11 -5.33
N GLU A 138 -8.45 -2.32 -4.29
CA GLU A 138 -9.44 -1.99 -3.26
C GLU A 138 -10.62 -1.19 -3.82
N LYS A 139 -10.37 -0.26 -4.75
CA LYS A 139 -11.43 0.47 -5.46
C LYS A 139 -12.27 -0.45 -6.35
N VAL A 140 -11.64 -1.38 -7.07
CA VAL A 140 -12.34 -2.43 -7.84
C VAL A 140 -13.25 -3.24 -6.92
N ASP A 141 -12.75 -3.69 -5.76
CA ASP A 141 -13.55 -4.45 -4.79
C ASP A 141 -14.75 -3.65 -4.24
N ARG A 142 -14.67 -2.32 -4.20
CA ARG A 142 -15.74 -1.42 -3.76
C ARG A 142 -16.69 -0.99 -4.87
N GLY A 143 -16.39 -1.29 -6.13
CA GLY A 143 -17.14 -0.76 -7.26
C GLY A 143 -16.93 0.74 -7.49
N ASP A 144 -15.81 1.30 -7.00
CA ASP A 144 -15.47 2.72 -7.14
C ASP A 144 -14.83 2.99 -8.50
N PHE A 145 -15.67 3.19 -9.51
CA PHE A 145 -15.29 3.46 -10.89
C PHE A 145 -15.76 4.85 -11.33
N THR A 146 -14.95 5.49 -12.18
CA THR A 146 -15.38 6.64 -12.97
C THR A 146 -16.43 6.23 -14.02
N PRO A 147 -17.18 7.18 -14.61
CA PRO A 147 -18.20 6.86 -15.62
C PRO A 147 -17.68 6.07 -16.84
N ASP A 148 -16.40 6.21 -17.16
CA ASP A 148 -15.73 5.47 -18.24
C ASP A 148 -15.12 4.12 -17.78
N GLY A 149 -15.45 3.66 -16.57
CA GLY A 149 -15.07 2.33 -16.06
C GLY A 149 -13.64 2.19 -15.55
N CYS A 150 -12.98 3.31 -15.21
CA CYS A 150 -11.61 3.34 -14.71
C CYS A 150 -11.60 3.57 -13.19
N VAL A 151 -10.59 3.09 -12.46
CA VAL A 151 -10.37 3.54 -11.08
C VAL A 151 -9.58 4.84 -11.05
N LEU A 152 -10.03 5.83 -10.26
CA LEU A 152 -9.31 7.09 -10.09
C LEU A 152 -8.68 7.19 -8.70
N ILE A 153 -7.39 7.49 -8.68
CA ILE A 153 -6.60 7.84 -7.50
C ILE A 153 -6.23 9.33 -7.64
N GLY A 154 -7.02 10.19 -7.00
CA GLY A 154 -6.96 11.64 -7.23
C GLY A 154 -6.56 12.45 -6.01
N ASN A 155 -6.61 11.86 -4.82
CA ASN A 155 -6.36 12.55 -3.56
C ASN A 155 -5.12 11.99 -2.85
N ILE A 156 -4.24 12.88 -2.40
CA ILE A 156 -2.99 12.53 -1.71
C ILE A 156 -3.22 11.72 -0.42
N SER A 157 -4.39 11.86 0.20
CA SER A 157 -4.77 11.08 1.39
C SER A 157 -5.03 9.60 1.08
N GLU A 158 -5.31 9.26 -0.19
CA GLU A 158 -5.51 7.87 -0.61
C GLU A 158 -4.17 7.10 -0.67
N LEU A 159 -3.07 7.83 -0.87
CA LEU A 159 -1.72 7.28 -1.03
C LEU A 159 -0.72 8.07 -0.15
N PRO A 160 -0.89 8.03 1.18
CA PRO A 160 -0.06 8.81 2.08
C PRO A 160 1.42 8.45 1.91
N ARG A 161 2.30 9.46 1.94
CA ARG A 161 3.75 9.20 1.89
C ARG A 161 4.17 8.41 3.11
N ILE A 162 4.95 7.37 2.88
CA ILE A 162 5.61 6.65 3.97
C ILE A 162 7.01 7.25 4.06
N PRO A 163 7.40 7.79 5.22
CA PRO A 163 8.73 8.33 5.42
C PRO A 163 9.72 7.15 5.51
N TRP A 164 10.03 6.55 4.37
CA TRP A 164 11.20 5.70 4.27
C TRP A 164 12.40 6.62 4.49
N LYS A 165 13.21 6.36 5.51
CA LYS A 165 14.53 6.97 5.57
C LYS A 165 15.32 6.42 4.38
N ASP A 166 15.76 7.33 3.50
CA ASP A 166 16.76 7.05 2.48
C ASP A 166 18.08 6.64 3.14
#